data_AF-A0A2H9L377-F1
#
_entry.id   AF-A0A2H9L377-F1
#
_cell.length_a   1.000
_cell.length_b   1.000
_cell.length_c   1.000
_cell.angle_alpha   90.00
_cell.angle_beta   90.00
_cell.angle_gamma   90.00
#
_symmetry.space_group_name_H-M   'P 1'
#
loop_
_entity.id
_entity.type
_entity.pdbx_description
1 polymer ?
#
loop_
_entity_poly.entity_id
_entity_poly.type
_entity_poly.pdbx_seq_one_letter_code
_entity_poly.pdbx_strand_id
1 'polypeptide(L)'
;MGMDGKTARKVRDIYKGNMLIDMSRGIVHIGEVIEMIMDMFEDVMSAGPLAREPCINVKVMLMDVKLHEDAIHRGPAQAYPAIREGIRGAMMLANPVIYEPLQTLQFEAPADYMGEISKLIANKRGQLLDMQQEGEHITVKGKLPVGEMFGMTSDLRSATGG
;
A
#
# COMPACT_ATOMS: atom_id res chain seq x y z
N MET A 1 -15.47 4.04 1.00
CA MET A 1 -14.98 4.95 -0.07
C MET A 1 -16.03 5.94 -0.58
N GLY A 2 -17.30 5.96 -0.16
CA GLY A 2 -18.26 7.00 -0.61
C GLY A 2 -18.38 7.14 -2.14
N MET A 3 -17.98 6.10 -2.88
CA MET A 3 -17.87 6.13 -4.33
C MET A 3 -19.27 6.12 -4.93
N ASP A 4 -19.50 6.93 -5.95
CA ASP A 4 -20.79 6.95 -6.62
C ASP A 4 -21.09 5.60 -7.29
N GLY A 5 -22.35 5.19 -7.26
CA GLY A 5 -22.76 3.88 -7.77
C GLY A 5 -22.53 3.69 -9.28
N LYS A 6 -22.33 4.77 -10.05
CA LYS A 6 -22.05 4.69 -11.49
C LYS A 6 -20.59 4.35 -11.73
N THR A 7 -19.66 4.95 -10.98
CA THR A 7 -18.23 4.64 -11.03
C THR A 7 -17.95 3.25 -10.47
N ALA A 8 -18.65 2.84 -9.40
CA ALA A 8 -18.48 1.50 -8.83
C ALA A 8 -18.80 0.37 -9.84
N ARG A 9 -19.81 0.55 -10.71
CA ARG A 9 -20.15 -0.42 -11.77
C ARG A 9 -19.11 -0.51 -12.89
N LYS A 10 -18.18 0.43 -12.94
CA LYS A 10 -17.14 0.53 -13.98
C LYS A 10 -15.79 0.00 -13.53
N VAL A 11 -15.70 -0.54 -12.31
CA VAL A 11 -14.51 -1.26 -11.84
C VAL A 11 -14.30 -2.45 -12.78
N ARG A 12 -13.07 -2.56 -13.30
CA ARG A 12 -12.65 -3.66 -14.18
C ARG A 12 -11.81 -4.67 -13.43
N ASP A 13 -10.96 -4.20 -12.53
CA ASP A 13 -10.06 -5.05 -11.77
C ASP A 13 -9.78 -4.48 -10.37
N ILE A 14 -9.53 -5.37 -9.41
CA ILE A 14 -9.11 -5.07 -8.04
C ILE A 14 -7.92 -5.97 -7.71
N TYR A 15 -6.77 -5.34 -7.53
CA TYR A 15 -5.51 -6.05 -7.34
C TYR A 15 -4.72 -5.51 -6.15
N LYS A 16 -4.44 -6.35 -5.14
CA LYS A 16 -3.64 -6.02 -3.94
C LYS A 16 -4.01 -4.69 -3.25
N GLY A 17 -5.31 -4.40 -3.15
CA GLY A 17 -5.80 -3.15 -2.54
C GLY A 17 -5.79 -1.92 -3.46
N ASN A 18 -5.56 -2.14 -4.75
CA ASN A 18 -5.67 -1.14 -5.82
C ASN A 18 -6.87 -1.47 -6.71
N MET A 19 -7.32 -0.49 -7.50
CA MET A 19 -8.44 -0.68 -8.41
C MET A 19 -8.20 -0.03 -9.77
N LEU A 20 -8.64 -0.71 -10.82
CA LEU A 20 -8.73 -0.21 -12.18
C LEU A 20 -10.20 0.07 -12.53
N ILE A 21 -10.47 1.25 -13.05
CA ILE A 21 -11.82 1.68 -13.42
C ILE A 21 -11.82 2.14 -14.88
N ASP A 22 -12.73 1.60 -15.67
CA ASP A 22 -12.91 2.00 -17.07
C ASP A 22 -13.98 3.09 -17.19
N MET A 23 -13.52 4.33 -17.36
CA MET A 23 -14.37 5.50 -17.53
C MET A 23 -14.63 5.84 -18.99
N SER A 24 -13.98 5.15 -19.93
CA SER A 24 -14.10 5.37 -21.37
C SER A 24 -15.53 5.14 -21.89
N ARG A 25 -15.85 5.73 -23.05
CA ARG A 25 -17.17 5.61 -23.69
C ARG A 25 -17.01 5.60 -25.20
N GLY A 26 -17.70 4.68 -25.88
CA GLY A 26 -17.74 4.65 -27.35
C GLY A 26 -16.45 4.20 -28.02
N ILE A 27 -15.54 3.53 -27.29
CA ILE A 27 -14.27 3.05 -27.84
C ILE A 27 -14.51 1.72 -28.57
N VAL A 28 -14.38 1.76 -29.89
CA VAL A 28 -14.41 0.56 -30.73
C VAL A 28 -13.18 -0.29 -30.42
N HIS A 29 -13.32 -1.62 -30.39
CA HIS A 29 -12.26 -2.58 -30.07
C HIS A 29 -11.68 -2.52 -28.64
N ILE A 30 -12.31 -1.81 -27.69
CA ILE A 30 -11.84 -1.77 -26.29
C ILE A 30 -11.74 -3.17 -25.67
N GLY A 31 -12.66 -4.07 -26.02
CA GLY A 31 -12.65 -5.45 -25.54
C GLY A 31 -11.41 -6.25 -25.93
N GLU A 32 -10.72 -5.86 -27.01
CA GLU A 32 -9.49 -6.52 -27.46
C GLU A 32 -8.26 -6.09 -26.66
N VAL A 33 -8.31 -4.92 -26.01
CA VAL A 33 -7.17 -4.34 -25.28
C VAL A 33 -7.37 -4.28 -23.78
N ILE A 34 -8.60 -4.43 -23.28
CA ILE A 34 -8.90 -4.27 -21.86
C ILE A 34 -8.16 -5.29 -20.99
N GLU A 35 -8.00 -6.53 -21.48
CA GLU A 35 -7.20 -7.55 -20.80
C GLU A 35 -5.74 -7.13 -20.68
N MET A 36 -5.17 -6.58 -21.75
CA MET A 36 -3.80 -6.06 -21.72
C MET A 36 -3.64 -4.86 -20.77
N ILE A 37 -4.70 -4.07 -20.57
CA ILE A 37 -4.72 -2.99 -19.58
C ILE A 37 -4.73 -3.56 -18.17
N MET A 38 -5.50 -4.61 -17.91
CA MET A 38 -5.52 -5.31 -16.62
C MET A 38 -4.15 -5.93 -16.33
N ASP A 39 -3.54 -6.65 -17.28
CA ASP A 39 -2.21 -7.25 -17.12
C ASP A 39 -1.15 -6.22 -16.68
N MET A 40 -1.10 -5.08 -17.37
CA MET A 40 -0.12 -4.04 -17.07
C MET A 40 -0.46 -3.22 -15.83
N PHE A 41 -1.75 -3.11 -15.49
CA PHE A 41 -2.15 -2.58 -14.20
C PHE A 41 -1.61 -3.47 -13.08
N GLU A 42 -1.80 -4.79 -13.14
CA GLU A 42 -1.27 -5.72 -12.13
C GLU A 42 0.27 -5.73 -12.06
N ASP A 43 0.96 -5.63 -13.21
CA ASP A 43 2.42 -5.52 -13.28
C ASP A 43 2.92 -4.27 -12.54
N VAL A 44 2.34 -3.10 -12.83
CA VAL A 44 2.73 -1.85 -12.17
C VAL A 44 2.34 -1.86 -10.69
N MET A 45 1.17 -2.40 -10.34
CA MET A 45 0.75 -2.50 -8.94
C MET A 45 1.62 -3.50 -8.15
N SER A 46 2.23 -4.49 -8.80
CA SER A 46 3.18 -5.39 -8.17
C SER A 46 4.57 -4.78 -7.97
N ALA A 47 4.98 -3.85 -8.85
CA ALA A 47 6.25 -3.16 -8.76
C ALA A 47 6.11 -1.67 -9.15
N GLY A 48 5.86 -0.85 -8.14
CA GLY A 48 5.63 0.59 -8.30
C GLY A 48 6.86 1.37 -8.78
N PRO A 49 6.66 2.60 -9.29
CA PRO A 49 7.71 3.36 -9.98
C PRO A 49 8.80 3.92 -9.05
N LEU A 50 8.54 4.07 -7.74
CA LEU A 50 9.51 4.67 -6.81
C LEU A 50 10.66 3.74 -6.45
N ALA A 51 10.32 2.52 -6.01
CA ALA A 51 11.28 1.58 -5.44
C ALA A 51 11.03 0.12 -5.86
N ARG A 52 10.15 -0.11 -6.84
CA ARG A 52 9.68 -1.45 -7.26
C ARG A 52 8.98 -2.24 -6.15
N GLU A 53 8.47 -1.55 -5.14
CA GLU A 53 7.64 -2.13 -4.09
C GLU A 53 6.17 -2.27 -4.52
N PRO A 54 5.41 -3.21 -3.93
CA PRO A 54 3.98 -3.34 -4.20
C PRO A 54 3.21 -2.06 -3.87
N CYS A 55 2.32 -1.66 -4.78
CA CYS A 55 1.45 -0.51 -4.60
C CYS A 55 0.25 -0.89 -3.74
N ILE A 56 -0.25 0.08 -2.95
CA ILE A 56 -1.50 -0.04 -2.20
C ILE A 56 -2.30 1.27 -2.31
N ASN A 57 -3.62 1.18 -2.18
CA ASN A 57 -4.54 2.32 -2.17
C ASN A 57 -4.51 3.19 -3.44
N VAL A 58 -4.17 2.61 -4.60
CA VAL A 58 -4.16 3.32 -5.88
C VAL A 58 -5.48 3.08 -6.64
N LYS A 59 -6.03 4.16 -7.21
CA LYS A 59 -7.18 4.11 -8.12
C LYS A 59 -6.75 4.60 -9.50
N VAL A 60 -6.61 3.67 -10.44
CA VAL A 60 -6.28 3.96 -11.85
C VAL A 60 -7.58 4.08 -12.63
N MET A 61 -7.75 5.16 -13.38
CA MET A 61 -8.94 5.39 -14.20
C MET A 61 -8.56 5.54 -15.67
N LEU A 62 -9.08 4.64 -16.51
CA LEU A 62 -8.97 4.72 -17.95
C LEU A 62 -9.99 5.74 -18.46
N MET A 63 -9.53 6.93 -18.79
CA MET A 63 -10.40 8.03 -19.20
C MET A 63 -10.79 7.95 -20.67
N ASP A 64 -9.81 7.66 -21.53
CA ASP A 64 -9.97 7.56 -22.98
C ASP A 64 -8.86 6.67 -23.57
N VAL A 65 -9.10 6.12 -24.77
CA VAL A 65 -8.12 5.29 -25.50
C VAL A 65 -8.28 5.51 -27.00
N LYS A 66 -7.16 5.77 -27.68
CA LYS A 66 -7.09 5.76 -29.14
C LYS A 66 -6.41 4.49 -29.63
N LEU A 67 -7.14 3.70 -30.41
CA LEU A 67 -6.68 2.44 -30.97
C LEU A 67 -6.50 2.57 -32.48
N HIS A 68 -5.48 1.91 -33.01
CA HIS A 68 -5.33 1.73 -34.46
C HIS A 68 -6.47 0.84 -34.99
N GLU A 69 -6.85 0.94 -36.27
CA GLU A 69 -7.93 0.10 -36.80
C GLU A 69 -7.48 -1.36 -36.97
N ASP A 70 -6.29 -1.58 -37.52
CA ASP A 70 -5.76 -2.94 -37.67
C ASP A 70 -5.25 -3.55 -36.36
N ALA A 71 -5.64 -4.79 -36.09
CA ALA A 71 -5.23 -5.52 -34.89
C ALA A 71 -3.71 -5.79 -34.82
N ILE A 72 -3.03 -5.89 -35.98
CA ILE A 72 -1.57 -6.11 -36.05
C ILE A 72 -0.77 -4.98 -35.38
N HIS A 73 -1.34 -3.78 -35.29
CA HIS A 73 -0.72 -2.61 -34.68
C HIS A 73 -1.09 -2.43 -33.20
N ARG A 74 -1.85 -3.38 -32.63
CA ARG A 74 -2.38 -3.30 -31.26
C ARG A 74 -2.02 -4.50 -30.39
N GLY A 75 -1.06 -5.32 -30.82
CA GLY A 75 -0.60 -6.46 -30.04
C GLY A 75 0.14 -6.08 -28.74
N PRO A 76 0.42 -7.07 -27.87
CA PRO A 76 1.05 -6.85 -26.56
C PRO A 76 2.35 -6.04 -26.61
N ALA A 77 3.19 -6.28 -27.63
CA ALA A 77 4.46 -5.57 -27.80
C ALA A 77 4.31 -4.04 -27.95
N GLN A 78 3.15 -3.56 -28.42
CA GLN A 78 2.83 -2.13 -28.54
C GLN A 78 2.02 -1.64 -27.34
N ALA A 79 0.99 -2.39 -26.94
CA ALA A 79 0.06 -1.98 -25.89
C ALA A 79 0.71 -1.98 -24.50
N TYR A 80 1.45 -3.04 -24.14
CA TYR A 80 2.04 -3.18 -22.81
C TYR A 80 2.95 -2.03 -22.37
N PRO A 81 3.95 -1.60 -23.16
CA PRO A 81 4.79 -0.48 -22.76
C PRO A 81 3.98 0.82 -22.65
N ALA A 82 3.04 1.07 -23.56
CA ALA A 82 2.22 2.28 -23.54
C ALA A 82 1.35 2.36 -22.26
N ILE A 83 0.73 1.25 -21.87
CA ILE A 83 -0.11 1.19 -20.67
C ILE A 83 0.76 1.33 -19.41
N ARG A 84 1.83 0.53 -19.32
CA ARG A 84 2.75 0.51 -18.16
C ARG A 84 3.33 1.89 -17.89
N GLU A 85 3.87 2.54 -18.91
CA GLU A 85 4.48 3.86 -18.78
C GLU A 85 3.42 4.96 -18.58
N GLY A 86 2.22 4.79 -19.13
CA GLY A 86 1.08 5.67 -18.83
C GLY A 86 0.69 5.65 -17.35
N ILE A 87 0.58 4.46 -16.75
CA ILE A 87 0.27 4.30 -15.32
C ILE A 87 1.42 4.85 -14.47
N ARG A 88 2.66 4.49 -14.77
CA ARG A 88 3.85 4.98 -14.03
C ARG A 88 3.99 6.50 -14.10
N GLY A 89 3.82 7.08 -15.28
CA GLY A 89 3.85 8.53 -15.48
C GLY A 89 2.77 9.24 -14.66
N ALA A 90 1.53 8.73 -14.69
CA ALA A 90 0.43 9.27 -13.89
C ALA A 90 0.71 9.17 -12.37
N MET A 91 1.29 8.06 -11.92
CA MET A 91 1.70 7.90 -10.52
C MET A 91 2.77 8.90 -10.11
N MET A 92 3.78 9.15 -10.95
CA MET A 92 4.84 10.12 -10.66
C MET A 92 4.32 11.56 -10.57
N LEU A 93 3.30 11.89 -11.36
CA LEU A 93 2.62 13.19 -11.28
C LEU A 93 1.69 13.31 -10.05
N ALA A 94 1.31 12.20 -9.44
CA ALA A 94 0.41 12.15 -8.28
C ALA A 94 1.13 12.25 -6.93
N ASN A 95 2.41 12.65 -6.91
CA ASN A 95 3.26 12.73 -5.71
C ASN A 95 3.27 11.40 -4.92
N PRO A 96 3.84 10.33 -5.51
CA PRO A 96 3.82 9.03 -4.88
C PRO A 96 4.66 9.04 -3.59
N VAL A 97 4.25 8.23 -2.61
CA VAL A 97 4.92 8.10 -1.31
C VAL A 97 5.19 6.64 -0.99
N ILE A 98 6.16 6.38 -0.11
CA ILE A 98 6.43 5.04 0.41
C ILE A 98 5.69 4.86 1.75
N TYR A 99 5.07 3.70 1.90
CA TYR A 99 4.48 3.26 3.16
C TYR A 99 5.44 2.31 3.85
N GLU A 100 5.68 2.51 5.14
CA GLU A 100 6.35 1.54 6.00
C GLU A 100 5.31 0.73 6.80
N PRO A 101 5.53 -0.58 7.02
CA PRO A 101 4.63 -1.38 7.84
C PRO A 101 4.77 -1.00 9.32
N LEU A 102 3.62 -0.89 9.99
CA LEU A 102 3.52 -0.62 11.44
C LEU A 102 2.92 -1.84 12.14
N GLN A 103 3.49 -2.23 13.28
CA GLN A 103 3.02 -3.33 14.11
C GLN A 103 2.54 -2.81 15.46
N THR A 104 1.43 -3.35 15.96
CA THR A 104 0.97 -3.10 17.32
C THR A 104 1.52 -4.18 18.23
N LEU A 105 2.24 -3.77 19.27
CA LEU A 105 2.85 -4.65 20.27
C LEU A 105 2.20 -4.39 21.63
N GLN A 106 2.11 -5.46 22.42
CA GLN A 106 1.70 -5.43 23.81
C GLN A 106 2.91 -5.80 24.67
N PHE A 107 3.24 -4.94 25.62
CA PHE A 107 4.31 -5.13 26.58
C PHE A 107 3.70 -5.36 27.95
N GLU A 108 4.13 -6.40 28.64
CA GLU A 108 3.69 -6.73 29.99
C GLU A 108 4.92 -6.78 30.90
N ALA A 109 4.86 -6.04 32.00
CA ALA A 109 5.96 -5.95 32.96
C ALA A 109 5.45 -5.52 34.33
N PRO A 110 6.27 -5.62 35.40
CA PRO A 110 6.03 -4.91 36.64
C PRO A 110 5.91 -3.39 36.42
N ALA A 111 5.10 -2.73 37.23
CA ALA A 111 4.83 -1.29 37.12
C ALA A 111 6.09 -0.41 37.19
N ASP A 112 7.13 -0.87 37.86
CA ASP A 112 8.42 -0.19 37.98
C ASP A 112 9.11 0.06 36.61
N TYR A 113 8.82 -0.77 35.61
CA TYR A 113 9.43 -0.67 34.27
C TYR A 113 8.62 0.20 33.29
N MET A 114 7.53 0.83 33.74
CA MET A 114 6.68 1.68 32.88
C MET A 114 7.48 2.75 32.14
N GLY A 115 8.39 3.42 32.85
CA GLY A 115 9.20 4.49 32.31
C GLY A 115 10.14 4.00 31.21
N GLU A 116 10.80 2.86 31.44
CA GLU A 116 11.75 2.28 30.48
C GLU A 116 11.06 1.74 29.23
N ILE A 117 9.89 1.09 29.38
CA ILE A 117 9.08 0.65 28.23
C ILE A 117 8.61 1.85 27.41
N SER A 118 8.13 2.90 28.06
CA SER A 118 7.65 4.11 27.38
C SER A 118 8.78 4.81 26.61
N LYS A 119 9.97 4.90 27.21
CA LYS A 119 11.18 5.42 26.56
C LYS A 119 11.59 4.57 25.36
N LEU A 120 11.58 3.24 25.51
CA LEU A 120 11.94 2.32 24.43
C LEU A 120 11.02 2.47 23.22
N ILE A 121 9.71 2.59 23.45
CA ILE A 121 8.73 2.82 22.40
C ILE A 121 9.02 4.16 21.69
N ALA A 122 9.22 5.24 22.45
CA ALA A 122 9.50 6.56 21.88
C ALA A 122 10.80 6.59 21.07
N ASN A 123 11.87 5.94 21.54
CA ASN A 123 13.15 5.87 20.85
C ASN A 123 13.07 5.15 19.49
N LYS A 124 12.13 4.22 19.35
CA LYS A 124 11.89 3.43 18.12
C LYS A 124 10.79 4.03 17.24
N ARG A 125 10.62 5.36 17.26
CA ARG A 125 9.57 6.11 16.53
C ARG A 125 8.15 5.59 16.79
N GLY A 126 7.95 4.94 17.94
CA GLY A 126 6.70 4.32 18.32
C GLY A 126 5.72 5.29 18.95
N GLN A 127 4.44 4.97 18.81
CA GLN A 127 3.34 5.69 19.45
C GLN A 127 2.73 4.80 20.54
N LEU A 128 2.63 5.32 21.76
CA LEU A 128 1.87 4.66 22.83
C LEU A 128 0.37 4.82 22.53
N LEU A 129 -0.36 3.70 22.52
CA LEU A 129 -1.78 3.65 22.21
C LEU A 129 -2.64 3.53 23.47
N ASP A 130 -2.25 2.64 24.38
CA ASP A 130 -3.01 2.33 25.58
C ASP A 130 -2.06 1.89 26.70
N MET A 131 -2.49 2.11 27.94
CA MET A 131 -1.78 1.71 29.14
C MET A 131 -2.79 1.31 30.20
N GLN A 132 -2.66 0.09 30.69
CA GLN A 132 -3.51 -0.48 31.72
C GLN A 132 -2.63 -0.96 32.87
N GLN A 133 -3.05 -0.69 34.10
CA GLN A 133 -2.36 -1.15 35.31
C GLN A 133 -3.32 -2.01 36.14
N GLU A 134 -2.88 -3.21 36.46
CA GLU A 134 -3.59 -4.16 37.31
C GLU A 134 -2.68 -4.55 38.49
N GLY A 135 -2.90 -3.90 39.63
CA GLY A 135 -2.03 -4.07 40.80
C GLY A 135 -0.59 -3.64 40.53
N GLU A 136 0.34 -4.57 40.69
CA GLU A 136 1.78 -4.37 40.44
C GLU A 136 2.19 -4.64 38.98
N HIS A 137 1.27 -5.04 38.12
CA HIS A 137 1.52 -5.29 36.70
C HIS A 137 0.98 -4.17 35.82
N ILE A 138 1.70 -3.90 34.73
CA ILE A 138 1.29 -2.97 33.68
C ILE A 138 1.27 -3.68 32.32
N THR A 139 0.30 -3.28 31.52
CA THR A 139 0.16 -3.67 30.12
C THR A 139 0.20 -2.39 29.27
N VAL A 140 1.22 -2.26 28.43
CA VAL A 140 1.40 -1.11 27.54
C VAL A 140 1.21 -1.57 26.10
N LYS A 141 0.34 -0.89 25.35
CA LYS A 141 0.18 -1.12 23.91
C LYS A 141 0.83 0.00 23.13
N GLY A 142 1.72 -0.35 22.21
CA GLY A 142 2.40 0.60 21.33
C GLY A 142 2.30 0.20 19.87
N LYS A 143 2.29 1.19 18.98
CA LYS A 143 2.38 1.01 17.53
C LYS A 143 3.74 1.48 17.05
N LEU A 144 4.53 0.59 16.44
CA LEU A 144 5.90 0.87 16.05
C LEU A 144 6.15 0.47 14.59
N PRO A 145 7.06 1.16 13.88
CA PRO A 145 7.51 0.70 12.57
C PRO A 145 8.29 -0.61 12.68
N VAL A 146 7.99 -1.57 11.81
CA VAL A 146 8.65 -2.88 11.82
C VAL A 146 10.16 -2.75 11.58
N GLY A 147 10.58 -1.75 10.79
CA GLY A 147 12.00 -1.46 10.57
C GLY A 147 12.79 -1.13 11.85
N GLU A 148 12.13 -0.63 12.89
CA GLU A 148 12.76 -0.29 14.18
C GLU A 148 12.75 -1.47 15.18
N MET A 149 12.02 -2.55 14.85
CA MET A 149 11.83 -3.69 15.74
C MET A 149 13.00 -4.70 15.74
N PHE A 150 13.95 -4.56 14.81
CA PHE A 150 15.16 -5.38 14.86
C PHE A 150 15.93 -5.10 16.16
N GLY A 151 16.35 -6.16 16.86
CA GLY A 151 17.02 -6.05 18.16
C GLY A 151 16.10 -5.80 19.36
N MET A 152 14.77 -5.68 19.16
CA MET A 152 13.81 -5.33 20.23
C MET A 152 13.90 -6.23 21.46
N THR A 153 14.11 -7.53 21.29
CA THR A 153 14.25 -8.47 22.42
C THR A 153 15.46 -8.17 23.30
N SER A 154 16.59 -7.77 22.69
CA SER A 154 17.81 -7.41 23.42
C SER A 154 17.64 -6.08 24.13
N ASP A 155 17.01 -5.11 23.45
CA ASP A 155 16.72 -3.79 24.02
C ASP A 155 15.77 -3.90 25.21
N LEU A 156 14.71 -4.72 25.09
CA LEU A 156 13.78 -5.02 26.19
C LEU A 156 14.49 -5.63 27.39
N ARG A 157 15.25 -6.72 27.17
CA ARG A 157 15.99 -7.40 28.25
C ARG A 157 16.93 -6.45 28.99
N SER A 158 17.61 -5.58 28.25
CA SER A 158 18.54 -4.60 28.82
C SER A 158 17.81 -3.52 29.62
N ALA A 159 16.63 -3.09 29.15
CA ALA A 159 15.80 -2.09 29.82
C ALA A 159 15.07 -2.63 31.06
N THR A 160 14.72 -3.92 31.07
CA THR A 160 13.97 -4.57 32.17
C THR A 160 14.82 -5.41 33.11
N GLY A 161 16.11 -5.57 32.82
CA GLY A 161 17.03 -6.38 33.64
C GLY A 161 16.90 -7.90 33.48
N GLY A 162 16.25 -8.38 32.41
CA GLY A 162 16.03 -9.81 32.17
C GLY A 162 14.69 -10.13 31.55
#